data_AF-A0A916CZ11-F1
#
_entry.id   AF-A0A916CZ11-F1
#
_cell.length_a   1.000
_cell.length_b   1.000
_cell.length_c   1.000
_cell.angle_alpha   90.00
_cell.angle_beta   90.00
_cell.angle_gamma   90.00
#
_symmetry.space_group_name_H-M   'P 1'
#
loop_
_entity.id
_entity.type
_entity.pdbx_description
1 polymer ?
#
loop_
_entity_poly.entity_id
_entity_poly.type
_entity_poly.pdbx_seq_one_letter_code
_entity_poly.pdbx_strand_id
1 'polypeptide(L)'
;MSAIDGLLREDGESRQRALELGSFIVEAPAGAGKTELLTQRVLRLLAVVEEPEEIVAITFTTKAAAEMKSRIVASLARAAAGDLPAEPHKRITFDLARAALAAGAQRDWRLLENPGRLRITTIDALCASLARQMPLLSR
;
A
#
# COMPACT_ATOMS: atom_id res chain seq x y z
N MET A 1 14.53 32.02 7.37
CA MET A 1 13.95 30.67 7.29
C MET A 1 12.47 30.86 6.98
N SER A 2 12.05 30.56 5.74
CA SER A 2 10.74 30.98 5.24
C SER A 2 9.63 30.13 5.87
N ALA A 3 8.45 30.69 6.11
CA ALA A 3 7.28 29.94 6.57
C ALA A 3 6.94 28.74 5.65
N ILE A 4 7.31 28.83 4.37
CA ILE A 4 7.16 27.76 3.38
C ILE A 4 8.09 26.57 3.69
N ASP A 5 9.32 26.83 4.13
CA ASP A 5 10.28 25.77 4.47
C ASP A 5 9.80 24.97 5.69
N GLY A 6 9.15 25.66 6.64
CA GLY A 6 8.51 25.03 7.81
C GLY A 6 7.39 24.07 7.41
N LEU A 7 6.48 24.52 6.54
CA LEU A 7 5.36 23.72 6.04
C LEU A 7 5.82 22.50 5.22
N LEU A 8 6.86 22.66 4.40
CA LEU A 8 7.43 21.55 3.63
C LEU A 8 8.06 20.48 4.53
N ARG A 9 8.72 20.89 5.63
CA ARG A 9 9.27 19.96 6.62
C ARG A 9 8.15 19.20 7.34
N GLU A 10 7.10 19.88 7.75
CA GLU A 10 5.94 19.27 8.43
C GLU A 10 5.19 18.26 7.55
N ASP A 11 5.04 18.55 6.24
CA ASP A 11 4.50 17.58 5.27
C ASP A 11 5.40 16.34 5.17
N GLY A 12 6.72 16.54 5.06
CA GLY A 12 7.70 15.45 5.03
C GLY A 12 7.61 14.54 6.27
N GLU A 13 7.56 15.13 7.46
CA GLU A 13 7.42 14.41 8.73
C GLU A 13 6.08 13.66 8.81
N SER A 14 4.99 14.27 8.31
CA SER A 14 3.68 13.63 8.30
C SER A 14 3.61 12.46 7.33
N ARG A 15 4.26 12.55 6.17
CA ARG A 15 4.41 11.42 5.23
C ARG A 15 5.23 10.28 5.84
N GLN A 16 6.30 10.60 6.55
CA GLN A 16 7.12 9.59 7.22
C GLN A 16 6.32 8.86 8.30
N ARG A 17 5.58 9.59 9.15
CA ARG A 17 4.69 8.99 10.16
C ARG A 17 3.60 8.12 9.53
N ALA A 18 3.06 8.51 8.38
CA ALA A 18 2.10 7.71 7.64
C ALA A 18 2.69 6.39 7.08
N LEU A 19 4.00 6.16 7.14
CA LEU A 19 4.65 4.89 6.81
C LEU A 19 5.02 4.06 8.06
N GLU A 20 4.79 4.58 9.27
CA GLU A 20 4.95 3.81 10.50
C GLU A 20 3.81 2.78 10.65
N LEU A 21 4.05 1.75 11.46
CA LEU A 21 3.12 0.62 11.62
C LEU A 21 1.88 0.97 12.47
N GLY A 22 1.90 2.08 13.19
CA GLY A 22 0.78 2.54 14.00
C GLY A 22 -0.39 3.09 13.17
N SER A 23 -1.53 3.30 13.83
CA SER A 23 -2.70 3.94 13.22
C SER A 23 -2.40 5.39 12.85
N PHE A 24 -2.83 5.80 11.65
CA PHE A 24 -2.59 7.14 11.15
C PHE A 24 -3.77 7.60 10.29
N ILE A 25 -4.07 8.91 10.32
CA ILE A 25 -5.09 9.54 9.49
C ILE A 25 -4.40 10.48 8.50
N VAL A 26 -4.72 10.34 7.21
CA VAL A 26 -4.18 11.19 6.15
C VAL A 26 -5.25 12.17 5.68
N GLU A 27 -5.14 13.41 6.12
CA GLU A 27 -5.93 14.54 5.61
C GLU A 27 -5.08 15.35 4.62
N ALA A 28 -5.58 15.53 3.41
CA ALA A 28 -4.90 16.33 2.39
C ALA A 28 -5.89 16.82 1.32
N PRO A 29 -5.56 17.88 0.56
CA PRO A 29 -6.35 18.29 -0.61
C PRO A 29 -6.31 17.26 -1.74
N ALA A 30 -7.19 17.44 -2.74
CA ALA A 30 -7.07 16.72 -4.00
C ALA A 30 -5.71 17.01 -4.66
N GLY A 31 -5.09 16.00 -5.28
CA GLY A 31 -3.78 16.14 -5.93
C GLY A 31 -2.56 16.09 -5.00
N ALA A 32 -2.74 16.04 -3.67
CA ALA A 32 -1.63 16.01 -2.70
C ALA A 32 -0.88 14.65 -2.61
N GLY A 33 -1.22 13.67 -3.46
CA GLY A 33 -0.54 12.38 -3.50
C GLY A 33 -1.00 11.36 -2.45
N LYS A 34 -2.23 11.46 -1.91
CA LYS A 34 -2.78 10.48 -0.95
C LYS A 34 -2.72 9.05 -1.46
N THR A 35 -3.06 8.83 -2.72
CA THR A 35 -3.07 7.50 -3.34
C THR A 35 -1.67 6.91 -3.43
N GLU A 36 -0.66 7.74 -3.70
CA GLU A 36 0.74 7.33 -3.70
C GLU A 36 1.17 6.94 -2.28
N LEU A 37 0.81 7.76 -1.27
CA LEU A 37 1.12 7.46 0.12
C LEU A 37 0.46 6.17 0.61
N LEU A 38 -0.79 5.90 0.23
CA LEU A 38 -1.45 4.62 0.52
C LEU A 38 -0.76 3.44 -0.16
N THR A 39 -0.30 3.62 -1.41
CA THR A 39 0.47 2.60 -2.14
C THR A 39 1.78 2.31 -1.41
N GLN A 40 2.52 3.35 -1.02
CA GLN A 40 3.75 3.24 -0.23
C GLN A 40 3.49 2.53 1.10
N ARG A 41 2.39 2.84 1.79
CA ARG A 41 2.04 2.18 3.05
C ARG A 41 1.78 0.68 2.86
N VAL A 42 1.09 0.27 1.80
CA VAL A 42 0.92 -1.17 1.50
C VAL A 42 2.26 -1.85 1.21
N LEU A 43 3.13 -1.23 0.40
CA LEU A 43 4.47 -1.76 0.13
C LEU A 43 5.31 -1.87 1.41
N ARG A 44 5.21 -0.88 2.30
CA ARG A 44 5.89 -0.87 3.60
C ARG A 44 5.40 -2.00 4.50
N LEU A 45 4.10 -2.26 4.53
CA LEU A 45 3.51 -3.35 5.30
C LEU A 45 3.92 -4.72 4.74
N LEU A 46 3.96 -4.87 3.42
CA LEU A 46 4.45 -6.10 2.77
C LEU A 46 5.89 -6.46 3.16
N ALA A 47 6.71 -5.49 3.57
CA ALA A 47 8.06 -5.75 4.03
C ALA A 47 8.15 -6.33 5.46
N VAL A 48 7.04 -6.38 6.22
CA VAL A 48 7.04 -6.81 7.63
C VAL A 48 5.99 -7.85 8.01
N VAL A 49 4.93 -8.00 7.21
CA VAL A 49 3.92 -9.05 7.45
C VAL A 49 4.48 -10.43 7.15
N GLU A 50 3.91 -11.46 7.78
CA GLU A 50 4.25 -12.85 7.50
C GLU A 50 3.51 -13.35 6.26
N GLU A 51 2.30 -12.87 6.00
CA GLU A 51 1.56 -13.15 4.77
C GLU A 51 0.93 -11.89 4.16
N PRO A 52 0.90 -11.73 2.82
CA PRO A 52 0.23 -10.61 2.14
C PRO A 52 -1.24 -10.45 2.51
N GLU A 53 -1.93 -11.56 2.82
CA GLU A 53 -3.33 -11.61 3.18
C GLU A 53 -3.65 -10.98 4.56
N GLU A 54 -2.64 -10.72 5.38
CA GLU A 54 -2.76 -9.94 6.63
C GLU A 54 -3.05 -8.46 6.37
N ILE A 55 -2.77 -7.97 5.15
CA ILE A 55 -3.06 -6.61 4.73
C ILE A 55 -4.38 -6.58 3.98
N VAL A 56 -5.36 -5.84 4.51
CA VAL A 56 -6.62 -5.57 3.83
C VAL A 56 -6.72 -4.08 3.51
N ALA A 57 -6.66 -3.73 2.23
CA ALA A 57 -6.93 -2.36 1.78
C ALA A 57 -8.34 -2.27 1.24
N ILE A 58 -9.11 -1.33 1.77
CA ILE A 58 -10.53 -1.18 1.49
C ILE A 58 -10.77 0.15 0.77
N THR A 59 -11.64 0.14 -0.24
CA THR A 59 -12.06 1.33 -0.97
C THR A 59 -13.57 1.35 -1.22
N PHE A 60 -14.09 2.48 -1.70
CA PHE A 60 -15.50 2.66 -2.01
C PHE A 60 -15.91 2.08 -3.37
N THR A 61 -14.99 1.96 -4.33
CA THR A 61 -15.34 1.53 -5.69
C THR A 61 -14.42 0.44 -6.20
N THR A 62 -14.96 -0.47 -7.00
CA THR A 62 -14.17 -1.52 -7.67
C THR A 62 -13.09 -0.92 -8.57
N LYS A 63 -13.37 0.21 -9.22
CA LYS A 63 -12.39 0.94 -10.04
C LYS A 63 -11.20 1.40 -9.21
N ALA A 64 -11.43 2.01 -8.05
CA ALA A 64 -10.35 2.45 -7.17
C ALA A 64 -9.54 1.27 -6.62
N ALA A 65 -10.19 0.12 -6.36
CA ALA A 65 -9.51 -1.08 -5.88
C ALA A 65 -8.56 -1.62 -6.96
N ALA A 66 -9.07 -1.73 -8.19
CA ALA A 66 -8.30 -2.17 -9.35
C ALA A 66 -7.14 -1.21 -9.65
N GLU A 67 -7.37 0.10 -9.58
CA GLU A 67 -6.33 1.10 -9.77
C GLU A 67 -5.22 1.00 -8.71
N MET A 68 -5.59 0.91 -7.43
CA MET A 68 -4.62 0.76 -6.35
C MET A 68 -3.81 -0.54 -6.50
N LYS A 69 -4.48 -1.65 -6.82
CA LYS A 69 -3.81 -2.94 -7.09
C LYS A 69 -2.82 -2.84 -8.25
N SER A 70 -3.22 -2.22 -9.35
CA SER A 70 -2.36 -2.01 -10.52
C SER A 70 -1.12 -1.18 -10.18
N ARG A 71 -1.27 -0.12 -9.38
CA ARG A 71 -0.15 0.72 -8.91
C ARG A 71 0.86 -0.06 -8.05
N ILE A 72 0.37 -0.89 -7.14
CA ILE A 72 1.22 -1.75 -6.30
C ILE A 72 2.00 -2.73 -7.18
N VAL A 73 1.32 -3.45 -8.08
CA VAL A 73 1.95 -4.42 -8.98
C VAL A 73 2.97 -3.75 -9.90
N ALA A 74 2.65 -2.57 -10.46
CA ALA A 74 3.58 -1.82 -11.29
C ALA A 74 4.83 -1.38 -10.52
N SER A 75 4.68 -1.00 -9.25
CA SER A 75 5.80 -0.63 -8.38
C SER A 75 6.70 -1.83 -8.08
N LEU A 76 6.11 -3.00 -7.79
CA LEU A 76 6.83 -4.25 -7.61
C LEU A 76 7.55 -4.66 -8.92
N ALA A 77 6.88 -4.58 -10.07
CA ALA A 77 7.48 -4.94 -11.36
C ALA A 77 8.67 -4.05 -11.70
N ARG A 78 8.55 -2.73 -11.48
CA ARG A 78 9.66 -1.79 -11.65
C ARG A 78 10.85 -2.13 -10.74
N ALA A 79 10.58 -2.41 -9.47
CA ALA A 79 11.62 -2.80 -8.52
C ALA A 79 12.32 -4.10 -8.91
N ALA A 80 11.57 -5.10 -9.38
CA ALA A 80 12.11 -6.37 -9.88
C ALA A 80 12.98 -6.18 -11.12
N ALA A 81 12.62 -5.25 -12.01
CA ALA A 81 13.42 -4.91 -13.19
C ALA A 81 14.68 -4.08 -12.89
N GLY A 82 14.84 -3.58 -11.66
CA GLY A 82 15.96 -2.71 -11.31
C GLY A 82 15.90 -1.31 -11.93
N ASP A 83 14.74 -0.89 -12.43
CA ASP A 83 14.51 0.42 -13.07
C ASP A 83 14.44 1.53 -12.00
N LEU A 84 15.61 2.02 -11.60
CA LEU A 84 15.78 3.01 -10.55
C LEU A 84 15.24 4.39 -10.99
N PRO A 85 14.25 4.98 -10.28
CA PRO A 85 13.71 6.28 -10.64
C PRO A 85 14.71 7.42 -10.42
N ALA A 86 14.72 8.39 -11.35
CA ALA A 86 15.51 9.61 -11.20
C ALA A 86 14.95 10.51 -10.10
N GLU A 87 13.61 10.60 -9.96
CA GLU A 87 12.96 11.52 -9.04
C GLU A 87 12.98 11.01 -7.58
N PRO A 88 13.37 11.84 -6.59
CA PRO A 88 13.52 11.41 -5.20
C PRO A 88 12.26 10.80 -4.58
N HIS A 89 11.07 11.36 -4.84
CA HIS A 89 9.82 10.85 -4.29
C HIS A 89 9.45 9.45 -4.83
N LYS A 90 9.88 9.13 -6.06
CA LYS A 90 9.69 7.78 -6.65
C LYS A 90 10.70 6.77 -6.11
N ARG A 91 11.87 7.23 -5.63
CA ARG A 91 12.87 6.36 -5.00
C ARG A 91 12.35 5.73 -3.72
N ILE A 92 11.60 6.48 -2.90
CA ILE A 92 10.94 5.94 -1.69
C ILE A 92 10.03 4.77 -2.07
N THR A 93 9.15 4.95 -3.05
CA THR A 93 8.25 3.88 -3.53
C THR A 93 9.04 2.69 -4.08
N PHE A 94 10.11 2.93 -4.82
CA PHE A 94 10.99 1.89 -5.35
C PHE A 94 11.70 1.09 -4.25
N ASP A 95 12.22 1.77 -3.22
CA ASP A 95 12.89 1.15 -2.08
C ASP A 95 11.94 0.30 -1.25
N LEU A 96 10.72 0.79 -1.01
CA LEU A 96 9.66 0.05 -0.34
C LEU A 96 9.23 -1.18 -1.15
N ALA A 97 9.09 -1.04 -2.47
CA ALA A 97 8.77 -2.17 -3.35
C ALA A 97 9.89 -3.22 -3.37
N ARG A 98 11.16 -2.80 -3.37
CA ARG A 98 12.31 -3.70 -3.26
C ARG A 98 12.31 -4.44 -1.92
N ALA A 99 12.01 -3.76 -0.82
CA ALA A 99 11.89 -4.39 0.49
C ALA A 99 10.74 -5.42 0.54
N ALA A 100 9.59 -5.09 -0.05
CA ALA A 100 8.45 -6.01 -0.17
C ALA A 100 8.80 -7.25 -1.00
N LEU A 101 9.51 -7.09 -2.12
CA LEU A 101 10.00 -8.21 -2.93
C LEU A 101 10.99 -9.08 -2.17
N ALA A 102 11.90 -8.49 -1.39
CA ALA A 102 12.85 -9.23 -0.58
C ALA A 102 12.15 -10.07 0.49
N ALA A 103 11.16 -9.49 1.20
CA ALA A 103 10.34 -10.22 2.15
C ALA A 103 9.55 -11.36 1.47
N GLY A 104 8.98 -11.09 0.30
CA GLY A 104 8.23 -12.08 -0.47
C GLY A 104 9.09 -13.19 -1.06
N ALA A 105 10.35 -12.93 -1.40
CA ALA A 105 11.29 -13.95 -1.85
C ALA A 105 11.67 -14.91 -0.71
N GLN A 106 11.82 -14.41 0.51
CA GLN A 106 12.12 -15.23 1.69
C GLN A 106 10.97 -16.19 2.04
N ARG A 107 9.73 -15.84 1.68
CA ARG A 107 8.50 -16.58 2.02
C ARG A 107 7.77 -17.16 0.80
N ASP A 108 8.43 -17.17 -0.36
CA ASP A 108 7.91 -17.65 -1.65
C ASP A 108 6.51 -17.11 -2.04
N TRP A 109 6.28 -15.81 -1.86
CA TRP A 109 4.95 -15.24 -2.14
C TRP A 109 4.61 -15.11 -3.63
N ARG A 110 5.64 -14.97 -4.48
CA ARG A 110 5.54 -14.76 -5.93
C ARG A 110 4.48 -13.73 -6.34
N LEU A 111 4.46 -12.56 -5.71
CA LEU A 111 3.39 -11.55 -5.87
C LEU A 111 3.19 -11.04 -7.31
N LEU A 112 4.22 -11.10 -8.17
CA LEU A 112 4.11 -10.73 -9.58
C LEU A 112 3.37 -11.80 -10.41
N GLU A 113 3.52 -13.07 -10.05
CA GLU A 113 2.82 -14.20 -10.67
C GLU A 113 1.42 -14.37 -10.06
N ASN A 114 1.30 -14.08 -8.76
CA ASN A 114 0.09 -14.24 -7.96
C ASN A 114 -0.42 -12.92 -7.38
N PRO A 115 -0.75 -11.91 -8.20
CA PRO A 115 -1.25 -10.63 -7.70
C PRO A 115 -2.61 -10.78 -6.97
N GLY A 116 -3.29 -11.91 -7.11
CA GLY A 116 -4.50 -12.28 -6.36
C GLY A 116 -4.33 -12.24 -4.83
N ARG A 117 -3.11 -12.46 -4.34
CA ARG A 117 -2.77 -12.44 -2.90
C ARG A 117 -2.90 -11.06 -2.25
N LEU A 118 -2.80 -9.99 -3.05
CA LEU A 118 -3.03 -8.62 -2.58
C LEU A 118 -4.54 -8.39 -2.36
N ARG A 119 -4.96 -8.32 -1.09
CA ARG A 119 -6.36 -8.07 -0.69
C ARG A 119 -6.72 -6.59 -0.76
N ILE A 120 -6.84 -6.10 -1.99
CA ILE A 120 -7.37 -4.76 -2.29
C ILE A 120 -8.83 -4.91 -2.75
N THR A 121 -9.79 -4.46 -1.96
CA THR A 121 -11.21 -4.79 -2.15
C THR A 121 -12.14 -3.61 -1.83
N THR A 122 -13.44 -3.76 -2.12
CA THR A 122 -14.45 -2.80 -1.68
C THR A 122 -15.03 -3.16 -0.32
N ILE A 123 -15.63 -2.18 0.36
CA ILE A 123 -16.32 -2.40 1.64
C ILE A 123 -17.36 -3.52 1.51
N ASP A 124 -18.23 -3.47 0.50
CA ASP A 124 -19.29 -4.46 0.30
C ASP A 124 -18.74 -5.87 0.04
N ALA A 125 -17.67 -5.98 -0.76
CA ALA A 125 -17.05 -7.26 -1.07
C ALA A 125 -16.39 -7.88 0.18
N LEU A 126 -15.79 -7.06 1.05
CA LEU A 126 -15.29 -7.51 2.34
C LEU A 126 -16.43 -8.01 3.24
N CYS A 127 -17.48 -7.21 3.42
CA CYS A 127 -18.65 -7.58 4.22
C CYS A 127 -19.29 -8.89 3.72
N ALA A 128 -19.47 -9.03 2.41
CA ALA A 128 -20.00 -10.24 1.81
C ALA A 128 -19.08 -11.46 2.02
N SER A 129 -17.76 -11.27 2.00
CA SER A 129 -16.79 -12.34 2.31
C SER A 129 -16.90 -12.79 3.77
N LEU A 130 -16.98 -11.85 4.71
CA LEU A 130 -17.12 -12.15 6.14
C LEU A 130 -18.44 -12.89 6.44
N ALA A 131 -19.54 -12.42 5.85
CA ALA A 131 -20.85 -13.04 6.03
C ALA A 131 -20.89 -14.50 5.52
N ARG A 132 -20.18 -14.82 4.43
CA ARG A 132 -20.07 -16.21 3.91
C ARG A 132 -19.20 -17.12 4.76
N GLN A 133 -18.22 -16.56 5.48
CA GLN A 133 -17.28 -17.34 6.30
C GLN A 133 -17.83 -17.66 7.68
N MET A 134 -18.82 -16.92 8.17
CA MET A 134 -19.51 -17.23 9.41
C MET A 134 -20.64 -18.24 9.12
N PRO A 135 -20.56 -19.49 9.61
CA PRO A 135 -21.77 -20.30 9.74
C PRO A 135 -22.73 -19.51 10.61
N LEU A 136 -24.02 -19.46 10.26
CA LEU A 136 -25.04 -18.78 11.04
C LEU A 136 -24.93 -19.22 12.51
N LEU A 137 -24.31 -18.40 13.36
CA LEU A 137 -24.23 -18.59 14.81
C LEU A 137 -25.57 -18.26 15.48
N SER A 138 -26.67 -18.62 14.83
CA SER A 138 -28.02 -18.51 15.36
C SER A 138 -28.55 -19.91 15.65
N ARG A 139 -28.33 -20.35 16.89
CA ARG A 139 -29.30 -21.21 17.59
C ARG A 139 -30.13 -20.33 18.50
#